data_AF-A0A356K217-F1
#
_entry.id   AF-A0A356K217-F1
#
_cell.length_a   1.000
_cell.length_b   1.000
_cell.length_c   1.000
_cell.angle_alpha   90.00
_cell.angle_beta   90.00
_cell.angle_gamma   90.00
#
_symmetry.space_group_name_H-M   'P 1'
#
loop_
_entity.id
_entity.type
_entity.pdbx_description
1 polymer ?
#
loop_
_entity_poly.entity_id
_entity_poly.type
_entity_poly.pdbx_seq_one_letter_code
_entity_poly.pdbx_strand_id
1 'polypeptide(L)'
;MKKKGFTLIEVIAVIALVSLLLLLVVPNITESYKKSQKKIFYDNVLGIYNTATQSFLLEDTKVNNFCHSGTKLKADLGEDVEYNVILDDFGQVTSLAVSNGRFYYSKSSSSGVSRSDISIDDIQESKININCDGTISYQNDCIITDSNRSCQIYGFTFFRKNATI
;
A
#
# COMPACT_ATOMS: atom_id res chain seq x y z
N MET A 1 39.35 -41.94 -11.69
CA MET A 1 38.70 -41.28 -10.53
C MET A 1 37.26 -41.75 -10.46
N LYS A 2 36.85 -42.44 -9.39
CA LYS A 2 35.45 -42.89 -9.23
C LYS A 2 34.62 -41.73 -8.67
N LYS A 3 33.75 -41.13 -9.48
CA LYS A 3 32.77 -40.16 -8.98
C LYS A 3 31.69 -40.93 -8.23
N LYS A 4 31.65 -40.80 -6.89
CA LYS A 4 30.51 -41.27 -6.10
C LYS A 4 29.39 -40.25 -6.25
N GLY A 5 28.33 -40.63 -6.96
CA GLY A 5 27.08 -39.88 -6.98
C GLY A 5 26.22 -40.24 -5.77
N PHE A 6 25.26 -39.36 -5.45
CA PHE A 6 24.22 -39.66 -4.47
C PHE A 6 23.29 -40.76 -4.99
N THR A 7 22.85 -41.64 -4.08
CA THR A 7 21.82 -42.63 -4.40
C THR A 7 20.44 -42.00 -4.39
N LEU A 8 19.50 -42.57 -5.15
CA LEU A 8 18.15 -42.01 -5.31
C LEU A 8 17.43 -41.84 -3.96
N ILE A 9 17.59 -42.80 -3.05
CA ILE A 9 16.95 -42.77 -1.73
C ILE A 9 17.46 -41.64 -0.84
N GLU A 10 18.76 -41.36 -0.88
CA GLU A 10 19.37 -40.26 -0.13
C GLU A 10 18.81 -38.91 -0.59
N VAL A 11 18.64 -38.74 -1.90
CA VAL A 11 18.07 -37.51 -2.46
C VAL A 11 16.61 -37.35 -2.07
N ILE A 12 15.80 -38.42 -2.10
CA ILE A 12 14.39 -38.37 -1.73
C ILE A 12 14.23 -38.03 -0.24
N ALA A 13 15.04 -38.61 0.64
CA ALA A 13 15.01 -38.30 2.07
C ALA A 13 15.31 -36.82 2.35
N VAL A 14 16.30 -36.24 1.64
CA VAL A 14 16.64 -34.82 1.79
C VAL A 14 15.53 -33.92 1.28
N ILE A 15 14.93 -34.24 0.12
CA ILE A 15 13.81 -33.45 -0.42
C ILE A 15 12.62 -33.47 0.55
N ALA A 16 12.27 -34.64 1.08
CA ALA A 16 11.16 -34.77 2.04
C ALA A 16 11.39 -33.90 3.30
N LEU A 17 12.60 -33.90 3.84
CA LEU A 17 12.96 -33.07 4.99
C LEU A 17 12.89 -31.57 4.66
N VAL A 18 13.46 -31.14 3.52
CA VAL A 18 13.46 -29.73 3.10
C VAL A 18 12.03 -29.24 2.84
N SER A 19 11.19 -30.03 2.18
CA SER A 19 9.78 -29.69 1.95
C SER A 19 9.02 -29.48 3.25
N LEU A 20 9.25 -30.32 4.27
CA LEU A 20 8.62 -30.17 5.58
C LEU A 20 9.04 -28.86 6.28
N LEU A 21 10.33 -28.50 6.19
CA LEU A 21 10.84 -27.23 6.75
C LEU A 21 10.24 -26.02 6.03
N LEU A 22 10.12 -26.07 4.70
CA LEU A 22 9.56 -24.97 3.91
C LEU A 22 8.11 -24.65 4.30
N LEU A 23 7.30 -25.67 4.63
CA LEU A 23 5.92 -25.46 5.07
C LEU A 23 5.81 -24.60 6.33
N LEU A 24 6.79 -24.67 7.24
CA LEU A 24 6.81 -23.88 8.46
C LEU A 24 7.38 -22.47 8.23
N VAL A 25 8.38 -22.35 7.35
CA VAL A 25 9.14 -21.11 7.14
C VAL A 25 8.40 -20.13 6.22
N VAL A 26 7.79 -20.62 5.13
CA VAL A 26 7.12 -19.79 4.12
C VAL A 26 6.02 -18.87 4.68
N PRO A 27 5.08 -19.32 5.55
CA PRO A 27 4.04 -18.43 6.06
C PRO A 27 4.62 -17.28 6.89
N ASN A 28 5.60 -17.58 7.76
CA ASN A 28 6.23 -16.59 8.63
C ASN A 28 7.01 -15.52 7.84
N ILE A 29 7.74 -15.93 6.79
CA ILE A 29 8.45 -14.98 5.92
C ILE A 29 7.44 -14.07 5.20
N THR A 30 6.34 -14.65 4.71
CA THR A 30 5.33 -13.89 3.96
C THR A 30 4.66 -12.83 4.83
N GLU A 31 4.28 -13.18 6.07
CA GLU A 31 3.69 -12.21 7.01
C GLU A 31 4.68 -11.10 7.41
N SER A 32 5.93 -11.48 7.71
CA SER A 32 6.98 -10.52 8.04
C SER A 32 7.26 -9.55 6.88
N TYR A 33 7.31 -10.06 5.65
CA TYR A 33 7.47 -9.24 4.45
C TYR A 33 6.32 -8.24 4.28
N LYS A 34 5.06 -8.69 4.47
CA LYS A 34 3.89 -7.80 4.42
C LYS A 34 3.97 -6.70 5.48
N LYS A 35 4.33 -7.04 6.71
CA LYS A 35 4.49 -6.08 7.82
C LYS A 35 5.57 -5.04 7.52
N SER A 36 6.71 -5.47 6.98
CA SER A 36 7.79 -4.58 6.57
C SER A 36 7.36 -3.62 5.46
N GLN A 37 6.64 -4.11 4.46
CA GLN A 37 6.10 -3.26 3.39
C GLN A 37 5.06 -2.26 3.91
N LYS A 38 4.17 -2.68 4.82
CA LYS A 38 3.21 -1.79 5.49
C LYS A 38 3.92 -0.70 6.29
N LYS A 39 5.03 -1.03 6.95
CA LYS A 39 5.87 -0.09 7.69
C LYS A 39 6.58 0.92 6.77
N ILE A 40 7.17 0.47 5.66
CA ILE A 40 7.79 1.37 4.68
C ILE A 40 6.74 2.35 4.14
N PHE A 41 5.55 1.84 3.82
CA PHE A 41 4.44 2.69 3.39
C PHE A 41 4.02 3.71 4.46
N TYR A 42 3.92 3.30 5.72
CA TYR A 42 3.68 4.22 6.84
C TYR A 42 4.75 5.32 6.95
N ASP A 43 6.03 4.95 6.80
CA ASP A 43 7.13 5.91 6.83
C ASP A 43 7.04 6.91 5.64
N ASN A 44 6.58 6.46 4.46
CA ASN A 44 6.27 7.35 3.32
C ASN A 44 5.12 8.32 3.62
N VAL A 45 4.03 7.85 4.24
CA VAL A 45 2.90 8.70 4.66
C VAL A 45 3.38 9.81 5.60
N LEU A 46 4.20 9.46 6.60
CA LEU A 46 4.81 10.43 7.51
C LEU A 46 5.76 11.39 6.80
N GLY A 47 6.57 10.88 5.86
CA GLY A 47 7.45 11.70 5.03
C GLY A 47 6.67 12.75 4.25
N ILE A 48 5.62 12.32 3.53
CA ILE A 48 4.72 13.20 2.77
C ILE A 48 4.08 14.27 3.67
N TYR A 49 3.55 13.87 4.83
CA TYR A 49 2.97 14.81 5.79
C TYR A 49 3.97 15.90 6.22
N ASN A 50 5.18 15.48 6.60
CA ASN A 50 6.21 16.40 7.07
C ASN A 50 6.71 17.30 5.93
N THR A 51 6.97 16.75 4.75
CA THR A 51 7.44 17.51 3.60
C THR A 51 6.39 18.48 3.08
N ALA A 52 5.09 18.13 3.10
CA ALA A 52 4.02 19.06 2.73
C ALA A 52 3.95 20.24 3.70
N THR A 53 4.00 19.97 5.01
CA THR A 53 4.02 21.02 6.03
C THR A 53 5.25 21.93 5.87
N GLN A 54 6.43 21.35 5.64
CA GLN A 54 7.66 22.10 5.41
C GLN A 54 7.61 22.92 4.11
N SER A 55 7.08 22.36 3.02
CA SER A 55 6.99 23.06 1.73
C SER A 55 6.07 24.27 1.84
N PHE A 56 4.93 24.13 2.52
CA PHE A 56 4.03 25.25 2.79
C PHE A 56 4.70 26.40 3.55
N LEU A 57 5.53 26.09 4.55
CA LEU A 57 6.23 27.11 5.35
C LEU A 57 7.36 27.81 4.61
N LEU A 58 7.94 27.17 3.60
CA LEU A 58 9.12 27.65 2.88
C LEU A 58 8.79 28.34 1.55
N GLU A 59 7.60 28.10 0.98
CA GLU A 59 7.18 28.70 -0.29
C GLU A 59 6.50 30.06 -0.08
N ASP A 60 6.96 31.09 -0.82
CA ASP A 60 6.38 32.44 -0.79
C ASP A 60 4.94 32.48 -1.33
N THR A 61 4.61 31.57 -2.24
CA THR A 61 3.24 31.32 -2.70
C THR A 61 2.58 30.32 -1.76
N LYS A 62 1.51 30.72 -1.08
CA LYS A 62 0.69 29.82 -0.26
C LYS A 62 0.04 28.75 -1.13
N VAL A 63 0.76 27.66 -1.37
CA VAL A 63 0.27 26.47 -2.06
C VAL A 63 -0.41 25.59 -1.02
N ASN A 64 -1.73 25.54 -1.08
CA ASN A 64 -2.53 24.79 -0.11
C ASN A 64 -2.81 23.34 -0.55
N ASN A 65 -2.36 22.93 -1.75
CA ASN A 65 -2.58 21.58 -2.27
C ASN A 65 -1.32 21.03 -2.95
N PHE A 66 -0.82 19.90 -2.43
CA PHE A 66 0.30 19.16 -3.00
C PHE A 66 -0.16 17.80 -3.48
N CYS A 67 0.16 17.46 -4.72
CA CYS A 67 -0.30 16.22 -5.35
C CYS A 67 0.76 15.63 -6.28
N HIS A 68 0.80 14.30 -6.38
CA HIS A 68 1.70 13.57 -7.27
C HIS A 68 1.63 14.04 -8.74
N SER A 69 0.43 14.29 -9.27
CA SER A 69 0.20 14.70 -10.67
C SER A 69 0.06 16.21 -10.85
N GLY A 70 0.21 17.00 -9.79
CA GLY A 70 0.06 18.45 -9.78
C GLY A 70 1.29 19.13 -9.19
N THR A 71 1.10 19.92 -8.13
CA THR A 71 2.21 20.53 -7.40
C THR A 71 2.93 19.47 -6.58
N LYS A 72 4.07 19.00 -7.07
CA LYS A 72 4.83 17.91 -6.46
C LYS A 72 5.63 18.39 -5.25
N LEU A 73 5.61 17.58 -4.20
CA LEU A 73 6.54 17.66 -3.08
C LEU A 73 7.95 17.32 -3.52
N LYS A 74 8.93 18.02 -2.95
CA LYS A 74 10.36 17.68 -3.04
C LYS A 74 10.70 16.58 -2.04
N ALA A 75 10.01 15.45 -2.15
CA ALA A 75 10.27 14.25 -1.35
C ALA A 75 10.82 13.16 -2.27
N ASP A 76 11.82 12.41 -1.79
CA ASP A 76 12.27 11.19 -2.44
C ASP A 76 11.27 10.08 -2.12
N LEU A 77 10.31 9.89 -3.02
CA LEU A 77 9.26 8.89 -2.93
C LEU A 77 9.44 7.88 -4.06
N GLY A 78 9.14 6.60 -3.82
CA GLY A 78 9.14 5.60 -4.88
C GLY A 78 8.19 5.98 -6.03
N GLU A 79 8.51 5.55 -7.25
CA GLU A 79 7.77 5.94 -8.47
C GLU A 79 6.26 5.62 -8.40
N ASP A 80 5.89 4.56 -7.68
CA ASP A 80 4.50 4.11 -7.54
C ASP A 80 3.70 4.85 -6.46
N VAL A 81 4.28 5.86 -5.79
CA VAL A 81 3.63 6.56 -4.67
C VAL A 81 2.79 7.73 -5.17
N GLU A 82 1.47 7.55 -5.17
CA GLU A 82 0.48 8.60 -5.42
C GLU A 82 0.05 9.26 -4.11
N TYR A 83 -0.14 10.57 -4.11
CA TYR A 83 -0.58 11.31 -2.93
C TYR A 83 -1.34 12.58 -3.29
N ASN A 84 -2.16 13.02 -2.34
CA ASN A 84 -2.82 14.32 -2.32
C ASN A 84 -2.86 14.84 -0.88
N VAL A 85 -2.32 16.04 -0.66
CA VAL A 85 -2.26 16.69 0.65
C VAL A 85 -2.85 18.07 0.53
N ILE A 86 -3.89 18.34 1.31
CA ILE A 86 -4.57 19.64 1.36
C ILE A 86 -4.29 20.25 2.73
N LEU A 87 -3.82 21.50 2.72
CA LEU A 87 -3.55 22.31 3.90
C LEU A 87 -4.54 23.49 3.94
N ASP A 88 -4.81 23.99 5.14
CA ASP A 88 -5.53 25.25 5.32
C ASP A 88 -4.60 26.46 5.12
N ASP A 89 -5.16 27.67 5.24
CA ASP A 89 -4.43 28.94 5.07
C ASP A 89 -3.36 29.20 6.14
N PHE A 90 -3.32 28.36 7.18
CA PHE A 90 -2.38 28.37 8.29
C PHE A 90 -1.33 27.25 8.19
N GLY A 91 -1.41 26.40 7.16
CA GLY A 91 -0.47 25.29 6.95
C GLY A 91 -0.79 24.04 7.76
N GLN A 92 -1.99 23.93 8.32
CA GLN A 92 -2.47 22.71 8.96
C GLN A 92 -3.03 21.76 7.90
N VAL A 93 -2.59 20.50 7.92
CA VAL A 93 -3.09 19.47 7.00
C VAL A 93 -4.56 19.15 7.31
N THR A 94 -5.46 19.37 6.37
CA THR A 94 -6.90 19.07 6.50
C THR A 94 -7.29 17.77 5.80
N SER A 95 -6.54 17.37 4.78
CA SER A 95 -6.70 16.09 4.08
C SER A 95 -5.35 15.52 3.69
N LEU A 96 -5.18 14.22 3.92
CA LEU A 96 -4.00 13.45 3.56
C LEU A 96 -4.46 12.11 2.97
N ALA A 97 -4.19 11.92 1.69
CA ALA A 97 -4.39 10.65 1.00
C ALA A 97 -3.07 10.21 0.36
N VAL A 98 -2.68 8.95 0.56
CA VAL A 98 -1.45 8.36 0.00
C VAL A 98 -1.74 6.92 -0.44
N SER A 99 -1.18 6.48 -1.56
CA SER A 99 -1.23 5.11 -2.06
C SER A 99 0.09 4.72 -2.72
N ASN A 100 0.42 3.43 -2.69
CA ASN A 100 1.56 2.86 -3.44
C ASN A 100 1.14 1.72 -4.37
N GLY A 101 -0.10 1.75 -4.87
CA GLY A 101 -0.67 0.69 -5.70
C GLY A 101 -1.04 -0.60 -4.98
N ARG A 102 -0.71 -0.74 -3.69
CA ARG A 102 -1.04 -1.91 -2.86
C ARG A 102 -1.66 -1.53 -1.51
N PHE A 103 -1.06 -0.55 -0.84
CA PHE A 103 -1.55 0.01 0.40
C PHE A 103 -2.10 1.39 0.14
N TYR A 104 -3.04 1.80 0.99
CA TYR A 104 -3.49 3.18 1.03
C TYR A 104 -3.79 3.66 2.43
N TYR A 105 -3.65 4.97 2.60
CA TYR A 105 -4.02 5.71 3.78
C TYR A 105 -4.81 6.94 3.35
N SER A 106 -5.90 7.22 4.05
CA SER A 106 -6.68 8.44 3.81
C SER A 106 -7.25 8.93 5.14
N LYS A 107 -7.04 10.21 5.43
CA LYS A 107 -7.62 10.87 6.59
C LYS A 107 -7.93 12.32 6.25
N SER A 108 -9.13 12.75 6.63
CA SER A 108 -9.59 14.12 6.46
C SER A 108 -10.28 14.58 7.71
N SER A 109 -10.01 15.81 8.13
CA SER A 109 -10.55 16.41 9.35
C SER A 109 -10.66 17.92 9.18
N SER A 110 -11.80 18.49 9.54
CA SER A 110 -12.04 19.93 9.50
C SER A 110 -11.25 20.70 10.58
N SER A 111 -10.81 20.01 11.64
CA SER A 111 -9.98 20.58 12.71
C SER A 111 -8.48 20.29 12.52
N GLY A 112 -8.10 19.81 11.33
CA GLY A 112 -6.76 19.36 11.01
C GLY A 112 -6.50 17.90 11.37
N VAL A 113 -5.52 17.34 10.69
CA VAL A 113 -4.92 16.03 10.91
C VAL A 113 -3.55 16.27 11.51
N SER A 114 -3.33 15.84 12.74
CA SER A 114 -2.02 15.93 13.40
C SER A 114 -1.16 14.72 13.08
N ARG A 115 0.15 14.87 13.23
CA ARG A 115 1.11 13.75 13.08
C ARG A 115 0.79 12.55 13.99
N SER A 116 0.22 12.79 15.18
CA SER A 116 -0.20 11.73 16.12
C SER A 116 -1.43 10.94 15.64
N ASP A 117 -2.20 11.51 14.72
CA ASP A 117 -3.41 10.90 14.19
C ASP A 117 -3.11 9.90 13.07
N ILE A 118 -1.85 9.85 12.61
CA ILE A 118 -1.40 8.91 11.58
C ILE A 118 -0.93 7.64 12.28
N SER A 119 -1.75 6.58 12.21
CA SER A 119 -1.41 5.25 12.74
C SER A 119 -1.14 4.26 11.60
N ILE A 120 -0.24 3.32 11.85
CA ILE A 120 0.00 2.19 10.95
C ILE A 120 -1.23 1.29 10.82
N ASP A 121 -2.11 1.28 11.83
CA ASP A 121 -3.30 0.42 11.84
C ASP A 121 -4.38 0.91 10.88
N ASP A 122 -4.43 2.22 10.62
CA ASP A 122 -5.38 2.87 9.70
C ASP A 122 -5.05 2.60 8.21
N ILE A 123 -3.87 2.03 7.92
CA ILE A 123 -3.47 1.67 6.56
C ILE A 123 -4.21 0.42 6.10
N GLN A 124 -4.80 0.51 4.92
CA GLN A 124 -5.62 -0.53 4.29
C GLN A 124 -4.91 -1.14 3.07
N GLU A 125 -5.20 -2.41 2.78
CA GLU A 125 -4.69 -3.13 1.59
C GLU A 125 -5.73 -3.06 0.47
N SER A 126 -5.54 -2.12 -0.46
CA SER A 126 -6.34 -2.00 -1.68
C SER A 126 -5.57 -1.22 -2.74
N LYS A 127 -5.81 -1.55 -4.00
CA LYS A 127 -5.30 -0.77 -5.13
C LYS A 127 -6.27 0.37 -5.39
N ILE A 128 -5.81 1.59 -5.14
CA ILE A 128 -6.57 2.80 -5.41
C ILE A 128 -5.70 3.77 -6.22
N ASN A 129 -6.35 4.65 -6.95
CA ASN A 129 -5.72 5.82 -7.52
C ASN A 129 -6.14 7.07 -6.74
N ILE A 130 -5.21 7.98 -6.53
CA ILE A 130 -5.43 9.23 -5.81
C ILE A 130 -5.34 10.38 -6.79
N ASN A 131 -6.46 11.09 -6.93
CA ASN A 131 -6.54 12.25 -7.79
C ASN A 131 -6.24 13.54 -7.00
N CYS A 132 -5.78 14.58 -7.69
CA CYS A 132 -5.43 15.87 -7.08
C CYS A 132 -6.64 16.71 -6.62
N ASP A 133 -7.86 16.25 -6.91
CA ASP A 133 -9.12 16.81 -6.42
C ASP A 133 -9.55 16.19 -5.08
N GLY A 134 -8.76 15.25 -4.53
CA GLY A 134 -9.07 14.51 -3.31
C GLY A 134 -9.97 13.30 -3.52
N THR A 135 -10.38 13.01 -4.76
CA THR A 135 -11.18 11.82 -5.10
C THR A 135 -10.30 10.57 -5.06
N ILE A 136 -10.79 9.53 -4.37
CA ILE A 136 -10.18 8.20 -4.36
C ILE A 136 -10.96 7.31 -5.33
N SER A 137 -10.26 6.74 -6.32
CA SER A 137 -10.84 5.79 -7.26
C SER A 137 -10.34 4.38 -6.95
N TYR A 138 -11.23 3.45 -6.63
CA TYR A 138 -10.87 2.06 -6.43
C TYR A 138 -10.59 1.40 -7.78
N GLN A 139 -9.41 0.82 -7.95
CA GLN A 139 -9.12 -0.07 -9.08
C GLN A 139 -9.80 -1.40 -8.78
N ASN A 140 -11.09 -1.47 -9.09
CA ASN A 140 -11.80 -2.73 -9.03
C ASN A 140 -11.36 -3.56 -10.24
N ASP A 141 -10.69 -4.68 -10.00
CA ASP A 141 -10.71 -5.81 -10.94
C ASP A 141 -12.16 -6.36 -10.94
N CYS A 142 -13.08 -5.62 -11.55
CA CYS A 142 -14.45 -6.05 -11.64
C CYS A 142 -14.53 -7.21 -12.63
N ILE A 143 -15.04 -8.35 -12.16
CA ILE A 143 -15.39 -9.44 -13.07
C ILE A 143 -16.75 -9.07 -13.66
N ILE A 144 -16.78 -8.81 -14.96
CA ILE A 144 -18.04 -8.66 -15.70
C ILE A 144 -18.65 -10.05 -15.82
N THR A 145 -19.69 -10.33 -15.02
CA THR A 145 -20.36 -11.63 -14.99
C THR A 145 -21.62 -11.71 -15.86
N ASP A 146 -22.02 -10.60 -16.49
CA ASP A 146 -23.22 -10.56 -17.35
C ASP A 146 -23.03 -9.68 -18.61
N SER A 147 -23.76 -10.06 -19.65
CA SER A 147 -23.99 -9.41 -20.95
C SER A 147 -24.31 -7.91 -20.86
N ASN A 148 -24.89 -7.47 -19.74
CA ASN A 148 -25.26 -6.07 -19.48
C ASN A 148 -24.11 -5.20 -18.92
N ARG A 149 -22.88 -5.73 -18.80
CA ARG A 149 -21.69 -5.01 -18.30
C ARG A 149 -21.89 -4.31 -16.95
N SER A 150 -22.76 -4.84 -16.09
CA SER A 150 -22.93 -4.33 -14.74
C SER A 150 -21.75 -4.75 -13.86
N CYS A 151 -21.04 -3.77 -13.32
CA CYS A 151 -19.91 -3.99 -12.41
C CYS A 151 -20.46 -4.37 -11.03
N GLN A 152 -20.23 -5.60 -10.59
CA GLN A 152 -20.49 -6.01 -9.20
C GLN A 152 -19.17 -6.15 -8.44
N ILE A 153 -19.05 -5.37 -7.36
CA ILE A 153 -17.89 -5.40 -6.46
C ILE A 153 -18.10 -6.57 -5.49
N TYR A 154 -17.37 -7.65 -5.68
CA TYR A 154 -17.37 -8.76 -4.74
C TYR A 154 -16.22 -8.58 -3.73
N GLY A 155 -16.55 -8.45 -2.45
CA GLY A 155 -15.55 -8.50 -1.39
C GLY A 155 -14.82 -9.85 -1.37
N PHE A 156 -13.59 -9.86 -0.87
CA PHE A 156 -12.73 -11.05 -0.80
C PHE A 156 -13.40 -12.28 -0.11
N THR A 157 -14.40 -12.04 0.73
CA THR A 157 -15.22 -13.06 1.41
C THR A 157 -16.12 -13.86 0.45
N PHE A 158 -16.57 -13.27 -0.67
CA PHE A 158 -17.40 -13.94 -1.66
C PHE A 158 -16.63 -15.02 -2.42
N PHE A 159 -15.41 -14.71 -2.85
CA PHE A 159 -14.54 -15.67 -3.56
C PHE A 159 -14.15 -16.87 -2.68
N ARG A 160 -13.97 -16.66 -1.36
CA ARG A 160 -13.73 -17.77 -0.42
C ARG A 160 -14.92 -18.72 -0.26
N LYS A 161 -16.15 -18.20 -0.29
CA LYS A 161 -17.36 -19.02 -0.16
C LYS A 161 -17.67 -19.84 -1.42
N ASN A 162 -17.30 -19.34 -2.59
CA ASN A 162 -17.57 -19.98 -3.87
C ASN A 162 -16.36 -20.71 -4.47
N ALA A 163 -15.19 -20.66 -3.83
CA ALA A 163 -14.06 -21.54 -4.13
C ALA A 163 -14.28 -22.93 -3.49
N THR A 164 -15.36 -23.60 -3.87
CA THR A 164 -15.45 -25.05 -3.71
C THR A 164 -14.67 -25.69 -4.85
N ILE A 165 -13.50 -26.25 -4.55
CA ILE A 165 -12.87 -27.32 -5.33
C ILE A 165 -13.41 -28.63 -4.78
#